data_AF-A0A1C6SG89-F1
#
_entry.id   AF-A0A1C6SG89-F1
#
_cell.length_a   1.000
_cell.length_b   1.000
_cell.length_c   1.000
_cell.angle_alpha   90.00
_cell.angle_beta   90.00
_cell.angle_gamma   90.00
#
_symmetry.space_group_name_H-M   'P 1'
#
loop_
_entity.id
_entity.type
_entity.pdbx_description
1 polymer ?
#
loop_
_entity_poly.entity_id
_entity_poly.type
_entity_poly.pdbx_seq_one_letter_code
_entity_poly.pdbx_strand_id
1 'polypeptide(L)'
;MARSRERRIHVDGVDYRWMVRHVDPGHVVVRVWHTTTGRGTPLEVRVAYDDPWLNYGPIITTPSEQAAEVFALTPVTPQLVADLIRAALTAGWQAEDDGGPRRFTLTRDRERLEPVSGRPPH
;
A
#
# COMPACT_ATOMS: atom_id res chain seq x y z
N MET A 1 2.78 5.72 18.47
CA MET A 1 2.72 5.16 17.11
C MET A 1 3.01 3.66 17.19
N ALA A 2 2.12 2.80 16.70
CA ALA A 2 2.37 1.36 16.69
C ALA A 2 3.57 1.05 15.77
N ARG A 3 4.52 0.25 16.24
CA ARG A 3 5.68 -0.17 15.43
C ARG A 3 5.16 -0.92 14.20
N SER A 4 5.49 -0.43 13.00
CA SER A 4 5.08 -1.11 11.77
C SER A 4 5.66 -2.52 11.75
N ARG A 5 4.79 -3.52 11.82
CA ARG A 5 5.18 -4.93 11.88
C ARG A 5 5.46 -5.43 10.46
N GLU A 6 6.70 -5.83 10.23
CA GLU A 6 7.06 -6.58 9.03
C GLU A 6 6.36 -7.95 9.04
N ARG A 7 5.83 -8.35 7.88
CA ARG A 7 5.07 -9.57 7.66
C ARG A 7 5.62 -10.29 6.42
N ARG A 8 5.38 -11.59 6.32
CA ARG A 8 5.71 -12.39 5.13
C ARG A 8 4.44 -12.74 4.36
N ILE A 9 4.56 -12.90 3.05
CA ILE A 9 3.49 -13.39 2.18
C ILE A 9 4.11 -14.17 1.02
N HIS A 10 3.46 -15.27 0.64
CA HIS A 10 3.83 -16.07 -0.52
C HIS A 10 2.86 -15.74 -1.67
N VAL A 11 3.39 -15.32 -2.81
CA VAL A 11 2.58 -14.94 -3.98
C VAL A 11 3.21 -15.60 -5.20
N ASP A 12 2.41 -16.41 -5.89
CA ASP A 12 2.74 -17.02 -7.17
C ASP A 12 4.12 -17.72 -7.20
N GLY A 13 4.46 -18.44 -6.12
CA GLY A 13 5.72 -19.18 -5.99
C GLY A 13 6.87 -18.42 -5.34
N VAL A 14 6.69 -17.13 -5.00
CA VAL A 14 7.74 -16.24 -4.54
C VAL A 14 7.44 -15.67 -3.15
N ASP A 15 8.46 -15.63 -2.29
CA ASP A 15 8.34 -15.13 -0.92
C ASP A 15 8.70 -13.65 -0.81
N TYR A 16 7.72 -12.87 -0.35
CA TYR A 16 7.85 -11.43 -0.11
C TYR A 16 7.76 -11.09 1.37
N ARG A 17 8.39 -9.98 1.73
CA ARG A 17 8.19 -9.27 2.98
C ARG A 17 7.46 -7.98 2.71
N TRP A 18 6.58 -7.60 3.62
CA TRP A 18 5.81 -6.38 3.50
C TRP A 18 5.52 -5.72 4.85
N MET A 19 5.24 -4.42 4.78
CA MET A 19 4.83 -3.63 5.93
C MET A 19 3.88 -2.51 5.49
N VAL A 20 3.12 -1.99 6.45
CA VAL A 20 2.29 -0.79 6.28
C VAL A 20 2.88 0.34 7.12
N ARG A 21 3.01 1.53 6.53
CA ARG A 21 3.41 2.75 7.22
C ARG A 21 2.37 3.84 6.98
N HIS A 22 1.98 4.57 8.02
CA HIS A 22 1.20 5.80 7.84
C HIS A 22 2.09 6.87 7.22
N VAL A 23 1.56 7.62 6.27
CA VAL A 23 2.24 8.77 5.66
C VAL A 23 1.53 10.08 5.96
N ASP A 24 0.20 10.05 6.01
CA ASP A 24 -0.67 11.15 6.42
C ASP A 24 -2.01 10.60 6.93
N PRO A 25 -2.93 11.44 7.46
CA PRO A 25 -4.20 10.97 8.03
C PRO A 25 -5.14 10.23 7.07
N GLY A 26 -4.96 10.38 5.75
CA GLY A 26 -5.81 9.75 4.73
C GLY A 26 -5.12 8.64 3.94
N HIS A 27 -3.84 8.37 4.20
CA HIS A 27 -3.06 7.43 3.41
C HIS A 27 -2.06 6.63 4.23
N VAL A 28 -1.88 5.39 3.76
CA VAL A 28 -0.78 4.52 4.16
C VAL A 28 0.05 4.16 2.94
N VAL A 29 1.29 3.77 3.16
CA VAL A 29 2.15 3.14 2.16
C VAL A 29 2.35 1.68 2.52
N VAL A 30 2.01 0.81 1.57
CA VAL A 30 2.38 -0.60 1.58
C VAL A 30 3.74 -0.71 0.92
N ARG A 31 4.74 -1.16 1.67
CA ARG A 31 6.08 -1.41 1.14
C ARG A 31 6.33 -2.91 1.08
N VAL A 32 6.79 -3.40 -0.08
CA VAL A 32 7.04 -4.82 -0.36
C VAL A 32 8.46 -5.01 -0.91
N TRP A 33 9.14 -6.07 -0.50
CA TRP A 33 10.45 -6.47 -1.03
C TRP A 33 10.62 -7.99 -1.03
N HIS A 34 11.52 -8.49 -1.88
CA HIS A 34 11.88 -9.90 -1.92
C HIS A 34 12.57 -10.36 -0.63
N THR A 35 12.27 -11.58 -0.21
CA THR A 35 12.87 -12.17 1.01
C THR A 35 14.33 -12.57 0.78
N THR A 36 14.67 -13.03 -0.43
CA THR A 36 15.94 -13.70 -0.72
C THR A 36 17.09 -12.74 -0.98
N THR A 37 16.84 -11.64 -1.69
CA THR A 37 17.91 -10.75 -2.16
C THR A 37 18.25 -9.65 -1.16
N GLY A 38 17.29 -9.18 -0.35
CA GLY A 38 17.48 -8.09 0.62
C GLY A 38 17.94 -6.73 0.03
N ARG A 39 18.29 -6.70 -1.26
CA ARG A 39 18.87 -5.59 -2.03
C ARG A 39 18.05 -5.21 -3.28
N GLY A 40 16.96 -5.93 -3.56
CA GLY A 40 16.12 -5.65 -4.73
C GLY A 40 15.27 -4.39 -4.59
N THR A 41 14.80 -3.88 -5.72
CA THR A 41 13.94 -2.69 -5.81
C THR A 41 12.65 -2.86 -5.00
N PRO A 42 12.44 -2.13 -3.90
CA PRO A 42 11.20 -2.24 -3.15
C PRO A 42 10.04 -1.62 -3.92
N LEU A 43 8.88 -2.25 -3.84
CA LEU A 43 7.61 -1.71 -4.28
C LEU A 43 7.03 -0.85 -3.15
N GLU A 44 6.64 0.38 -3.47
CA GLU A 44 5.92 1.28 -2.56
C GLU A 44 4.58 1.65 -3.19
N VAL A 45 3.48 1.26 -2.56
CA VAL A 45 2.13 1.59 -3.02
C VAL A 45 1.44 2.47 -2.00
N ARG A 46 1.08 3.69 -2.39
CA ARG A 46 0.22 4.58 -1.61
C ARG A 46 -1.22 4.12 -1.74
N VAL A 47 -1.86 3.88 -0.60
CA VAL A 47 -3.25 3.36 -0.50
C VAL A 47 -4.06 4.34 0.33
N ALA A 48 -5.23 4.75 -0.17
CA ALA A 48 -6.19 5.52 0.61
C ALA A 48 -6.66 4.70 1.82
N TYR A 49 -6.48 5.28 2.99
CA TYR A 49 -6.91 4.75 4.28
C TYR A 49 -7.03 5.90 5.28
N ASP A 50 -8.27 6.30 5.56
CA ASP A 50 -8.56 7.33 6.56
C ASP A 50 -8.43 6.72 7.95
N ASP A 51 -7.46 7.20 8.73
CA ASP A 51 -7.22 6.68 10.08
C ASP A 51 -8.47 6.90 10.95
N PRO A 52 -9.14 5.83 11.43
CA PRO A 52 -10.38 5.96 12.17
C PRO A 52 -10.22 6.69 13.50
N TRP A 53 -9.02 6.71 14.08
CA TRP A 53 -8.77 7.40 15.34
C TRP A 53 -8.60 8.91 15.15
N LEU A 54 -7.98 9.32 14.03
CA LEU A 54 -7.86 10.73 13.67
C LEU A 54 -9.17 11.30 13.16
N ASN A 55 -9.99 10.45 12.51
CA ASN A 55 -11.27 10.83 11.93
C ASN A 55 -12.48 10.41 12.80
N TYR A 56 -12.27 10.04 14.06
CA TYR A 56 -13.34 9.47 14.91
C TYR A 56 -14.58 10.36 14.97
N GLY A 57 -14.42 11.65 15.32
CA GLY A 57 -15.53 12.60 15.41
C GLY A 57 -16.34 12.68 14.12
N PRO A 58 -15.71 13.05 12.99
CA PRO A 58 -16.38 13.06 11.68
C PRO A 58 -17.06 11.74 11.31
N ILE A 59 -16.42 10.59 11.57
CA ILE A 59 -16.98 9.26 11.27
C ILE A 59 -18.25 9.00 12.06
N ILE A 60 -18.26 9.24 13.38
CA ILE A 60 -19.44 8.92 14.22
C ILE A 60 -20.62 9.87 14.00
N THR A 61 -20.38 11.04 13.40
CA THR A 61 -21.41 12.02 13.05
C THR A 61 -21.95 11.85 11.63
N THR A 62 -21.26 11.09 10.78
CA THR A 62 -21.68 10.87 9.38
C THR A 62 -22.73 9.76 9.34
N PRO A 63 -23.85 9.91 8.60
CA PRO A 63 -24.80 8.83 8.40
C PRO A 63 -24.10 7.57 7.86
N SER A 64 -24.44 6.40 8.42
CA SER A 64 -23.73 5.15 8.16
C SER A 64 -23.61 4.79 6.68
N GLU A 65 -24.66 5.09 5.92
CA GLU A 65 -24.76 4.87 4.48
C GLU A 65 -23.81 5.77 3.66
N GLN A 66 -23.42 6.93 4.19
CA GLN A 66 -22.52 7.88 3.53
C GLN A 66 -21.07 7.71 3.97
N ALA A 67 -20.82 7.07 5.12
CA ALA A 67 -19.49 6.93 5.69
C ALA A 67 -18.51 6.25 4.72
N ALA A 68 -18.95 5.25 3.96
CA ALA A 68 -18.13 4.56 2.96
C ALA A 68 -17.84 5.39 1.69
N GLU A 69 -18.69 6.37 1.37
CA GLU A 69 -18.48 7.29 0.24
C GLU A 69 -17.50 8.41 0.61
N VAL A 70 -17.54 8.84 1.88
CA VAL A 70 -16.73 9.94 2.41
C VAL A 70 -15.36 9.46 2.91
N PHE A 71 -15.28 8.28 3.54
CA PHE A 71 -14.05 7.78 4.15
C PHE A 71 -13.60 6.45 3.53
N ALA A 72 -12.30 6.35 3.23
CA ALA A 72 -11.63 5.12 2.86
C ALA A 72 -11.27 4.31 4.12
N LEU A 73 -12.22 3.57 4.68
CA LEU A 73 -12.02 2.84 5.95
C LEU A 73 -11.57 1.38 5.78
N THR A 74 -11.53 0.87 4.55
CA THR A 74 -11.16 -0.53 4.30
C THR A 74 -9.69 -0.75 4.67
N PRO A 75 -9.32 -1.70 5.55
CA PRO A 75 -7.93 -1.89 5.94
C PRO A 75 -7.09 -2.49 4.81
N VAL A 76 -5.76 -2.41 4.93
CA VAL A 76 -4.84 -3.20 4.10
C VAL A 76 -4.85 -4.66 4.58
N THR A 77 -5.27 -5.57 3.70
CA THR A 77 -5.34 -7.01 3.97
C THR A 77 -4.22 -7.75 3.25
N PRO A 78 -3.85 -8.98 3.68
CA PRO A 78 -2.91 -9.81 2.93
C PRO A 78 -3.35 -10.07 1.48
N GLN A 79 -4.66 -10.21 1.25
CA GLN A 79 -5.21 -10.38 -0.10
C GLN A 79 -4.92 -9.15 -0.97
N LEU A 80 -5.20 -7.94 -0.47
CA LEU A 80 -4.86 -6.71 -1.18
C LEU A 80 -3.37 -6.66 -1.51
N VAL A 81 -2.49 -7.04 -0.57
CA VAL A 81 -1.04 -7.06 -0.81
C VAL A 81 -0.66 -8.03 -1.93
N ALA A 82 -1.27 -9.21 -2.00
CA ALA A 82 -1.04 -10.16 -3.08
C ALA A 82 -1.46 -9.58 -4.44
N ASP A 83 -2.62 -8.90 -4.48
CA ASP A 83 -3.14 -8.30 -5.71
C ASP A 83 -2.28 -7.10 -6.16
N LEU A 84 -1.78 -6.31 -5.21
CA LEU A 84 -0.81 -5.24 -5.45
C LEU A 84 0.49 -5.77 -6.06
N ILE A 85 1.01 -6.89 -5.54
CA ILE A 85 2.21 -7.54 -6.06
C ILE A 85 1.97 -7.97 -7.51
N ARG A 86 0.87 -8.67 -7.79
CA ARG A 86 0.53 -9.14 -9.15
C ARG A 86 0.35 -7.99 -10.14
N ALA A 87 -0.36 -6.94 -9.75
CA ALA A 87 -0.57 -5.76 -10.58
C ALA A 87 0.76 -5.03 -10.85
N ALA A 88 1.63 -4.91 -9.84
CA ALA A 88 2.94 -4.30 -10.01
C ALA A 88 3.86 -5.14 -10.94
N LEU A 89 3.88 -6.47 -10.79
CA LEU A 89 4.60 -7.39 -11.68
C LEU A 89 4.12 -7.24 -13.13
N THR A 90 2.80 -7.18 -13.33
CA THR A 90 2.17 -6.95 -14.65
C THR A 90 2.56 -5.59 -15.23
N ALA A 91 2.68 -4.57 -14.39
CA ALA A 91 3.18 -3.26 -14.79
C ALA A 91 4.70 -3.24 -15.04
N GLY A 92 5.42 -4.36 -14.89
CA GLY A 92 6.86 -4.49 -15.13
C GLY A 92 7.74 -4.24 -13.90
N TRP A 93 7.23 -4.40 -12.68
CA TRP A 93 8.07 -4.32 -11.48
C TRP A 93 8.90 -5.59 -11.43
N GLN A 94 10.21 -5.43 -11.42
CA GLN A 94 11.15 -6.52 -11.23
C GLN A 94 11.74 -6.38 -9.85
N ALA A 95 11.37 -7.29 -8.96
CA ALA A 95 11.78 -7.21 -7.56
C ALA A 95 13.26 -7.53 -7.33
N GLU A 96 13.93 -8.12 -8.33
CA GLU A 96 15.37 -8.46 -8.31
C GLU A 96 16.25 -7.37 -8.95
N ASP A 97 15.67 -6.37 -9.62
CA ASP A 97 16.45 -5.30 -10.25
C ASP A 97 17.08 -4.37 -9.20
N ASP A 98 18.26 -3.83 -9.53
CA ASP A 98 19.03 -2.85 -8.73
C ASP A 98 18.54 -1.40 -8.91
N GLY A 99 17.30 -1.21 -9.38
CA GLY A 99 16.67 0.09 -9.55
C GLY A 99 16.28 0.77 -8.22
N GLY A 100 15.97 2.07 -8.30
CA GLY A 100 15.34 2.79 -7.20
C GLY A 100 13.89 2.31 -6.95
N PRO A 101 13.31 2.58 -5.76
CA PRO A 101 11.96 2.13 -5.38
C PRO A 101 10.92 2.42 -6.46
N ARG A 102 10.11 1.41 -6.81
CA ARG A 102 9.01 1.58 -7.76
C ARG A 102 7.76 2.02 -7.02
N ARG A 103 7.26 3.19 -7.37
CA ARG A 103 6.17 3.87 -6.64
C ARG A 103 4.89 3.89 -7.43
N PHE A 104 3.81 3.49 -6.78
CA PHE A 104 2.45 3.52 -7.33
C PHE A 104 1.49 4.17 -6.34
N THR A 105 0.40 4.69 -6.86
CA THR A 105 -0.81 5.01 -6.11
C THR A 105 -1.89 4.02 -6.51
N LEU A 106 -2.53 3.39 -5.53
CA LEU A 106 -3.74 2.63 -5.75
C LEU A 106 -4.93 3.59 -5.78
N THR A 107 -5.76 3.49 -6.82
CA THR A 107 -7.01 4.26 -6.93
C THR A 107 -7.88 4.03 -5.70
N ARG A 108 -8.74 5.01 -5.36
CA ARG A 108 -9.54 4.97 -4.13
C ARG A 108 -10.49 3.76 -4.08
N ASP A 109 -11.00 3.34 -5.23
CA ASP A 109 -11.82 2.13 -5.43
C ASP A 109 -11.02 0.81 -5.32
N ARG A 110 -9.69 0.88 -5.23
CA ARG A 110 -8.74 -0.24 -5.15
C ARG A 110 -8.66 -1.12 -6.40
N GLU A 111 -9.06 -0.59 -7.55
CA GLU A 111 -9.10 -1.37 -8.80
C GLU A 111 -7.84 -1.23 -9.65
N ARG A 112 -7.12 -0.09 -9.56
CA ARG A 112 -6.03 0.22 -10.50
C ARG A 112 -4.81 0.81 -9.81
N LEU A 113 -3.63 0.41 -10.32
CA LEU A 113 -2.35 0.99 -9.94
C LEU A 113 -1.91 2.04 -10.96
N GLU A 114 -1.64 3.24 -10.46
CA GLU A 114 -1.16 4.36 -11.24
C GLU A 114 0.31 4.65 -10.87
N PRO A 115 1.24 4.67 -11.84
CA PRO A 115 2.63 5.04 -11.58
C PRO A 115 2.71 6.47 -11.02
N VAL A 116 3.48 6.67 -9.95
CA VAL A 116 3.75 8.02 -9.45
C VAL A 116 4.73 8.69 -10.41
N SER A 117 4.23 9.57 -11.27
CA SER A 117 5.06 10.36 -12.18
C SER A 117 5.73 11.50 -11.40
N GLY A 118 6.93 11.28 -10.84
CA GLY A 118 7.65 12.34 -10.14
C GLY A 118 8.97 11.93 -9.48
N ARG A 119 10.02 12.72 -9.76
CA ARG A 119 11.35 12.70 -9.10
C ARG A 119 11.18 12.88 -7.58
N PRO A 120 11.97 12.21 -6.72
CA PRO A 120 11.86 12.41 -5.28
C PRO A 120 12.15 13.88 -4.91
N PRO A 121 11.45 14.47 -3.94
CA PRO A 121 11.95 15.68 -3.29
C PRO A 121 13.28 15.33 -2.61
N HIS A 122 14.28 16.17 -2.86
CA HIS A 122 15.61 16.12 -2.27
C HIS A 122 15.58 16.42 -0.77
#